data_AF-A0A5S5DT60-F1
#
_entry.id   AF-A0A5S5DT60-F1
#
_cell.length_a   1.000
_cell.length_b   1.000
_cell.length_c   1.000
_cell.angle_alpha   90.00
_cell.angle_beta   90.00
_cell.angle_gamma   90.00
#
_symmetry.space_group_name_H-M   'P 1'
#
loop_
_entity.id
_entity.type
_entity.pdbx_description
1 polymer ?
#
loop_
_entity_poly.entity_id
_entity_poly.type
_entity_poly.pdbx_seq_one_letter_code
_entity_poly.pdbx_strand_id
1 'polypeptide(L)'
;MKTLILKNIVKNSSSNDEGVILFNALKDAYLKEEQLVLFVDSDLSMSSSFLNTSFGVFLDNYGFSNFKETVKFKGSKNQFQRLNNYITKYRNLYLVE
;
A
#
# COMPACT_ATOMS: atom_id res chain seq x y z
N MET A 1 7.42 -6.91 -14.09
CA MET A 1 7.35 -6.46 -12.67
C MET A 1 8.05 -5.11 -12.55
N LYS A 2 7.33 -4.08 -12.12
CA LYS A 2 7.83 -2.69 -12.01
C LYS A 2 8.13 -2.35 -10.55
N THR A 3 9.21 -1.62 -10.28
CA THR A 3 9.48 -1.08 -8.93
C THR A 3 8.99 0.36 -8.84
N LEU A 4 8.20 0.65 -7.81
CA LEU A 4 7.70 1.98 -7.49
C LEU A 4 8.37 2.46 -6.20
N ILE A 5 9.17 3.51 -6.30
CA ILE A 5 9.84 4.12 -5.15
C ILE A 5 8.87 5.12 -4.53
N LEU A 6 8.43 4.87 -3.29
CA LEU A 6 7.35 5.65 -2.67
C LEU A 6 7.70 7.14 -2.58
N LYS A 7 8.91 7.50 -2.12
CA LYS A 7 9.36 8.90 -2.02
C LYS A 7 9.42 9.65 -3.36
N ASN A 8 9.38 8.94 -4.50
CA ASN A 8 9.40 9.56 -5.82
C ASN A 8 8.00 9.94 -6.31
N ILE A 9 6.94 9.39 -5.71
CA ILE A 9 5.56 9.67 -6.11
C ILE A 9 4.78 10.49 -5.09
N VAL A 10 5.20 10.49 -3.83
CA VAL A 10 4.54 11.28 -2.78
C VAL A 10 5.51 12.28 -2.16
N LYS A 11 5.00 13.46 -1.82
CA LYS A 11 5.77 14.50 -1.10
C LYS A 11 5.95 14.15 0.37
N ASN A 12 4.97 13.44 0.94
CA ASN A 12 4.96 12.96 2.31
C ASN A 12 4.07 11.72 2.43
N SER A 13 4.14 11.03 3.56
CA SER A 13 3.29 9.88 3.89
C SER A 13 2.37 10.16 5.08
N SER A 14 1.94 11.41 5.24
CA SER A 14 1.17 11.88 6.39
C SER A 14 -0.21 12.46 6.06
N SER A 15 -0.59 12.54 4.79
CA SER A 15 -1.85 13.16 4.34
C SER A 15 -2.71 12.22 3.48
N ASN A 16 -4.01 12.52 3.40
CA ASN A 16 -4.95 11.77 2.56
C ASN A 16 -4.65 11.95 1.08
N ASP A 17 -4.35 13.18 0.64
CA ASP A 17 -4.08 13.50 -0.76
C ASP A 17 -2.91 12.68 -1.32
N GLU A 18 -1.83 12.56 -0.54
CA GLU A 18 -0.69 11.72 -0.91
C GLU A 18 -1.06 10.22 -0.87
N GLY A 19 -1.96 9.82 0.02
CA GLY A 19 -2.51 8.47 0.05
C GLY A 19 -3.29 8.12 -1.23
N VAL A 20 -4.05 9.09 -1.78
CA VAL A 20 -4.76 8.94 -3.07
C VAL A 20 -3.77 8.68 -4.21
N ILE A 21 -2.61 9.36 -4.22
CA ILE A 21 -1.58 9.16 -5.24
C ILE A 21 -1.09 7.70 -5.22
N LEU A 22 -0.77 7.17 -4.04
CA LEU A 22 -0.37 5.77 -3.91
C LEU A 22 -1.52 4.83 -4.32
N PHE A 23 -2.75 5.08 -3.88
CA PHE A 23 -3.92 4.28 -4.30
C PHE A 23 -4.05 4.20 -5.82
N ASN A 24 -3.94 5.32 -6.52
CA ASN A 24 -4.04 5.37 -7.97
C ASN A 24 -2.94 4.54 -8.65
N ALA A 25 -1.71 4.57 -8.13
CA ALA A 25 -0.61 3.74 -8.65
C ALA A 25 -0.86 2.24 -8.44
N LEU A 26 -1.41 1.86 -7.28
CA LEU A 26 -1.79 0.47 -7.00
C LEU A 26 -2.95 0.00 -7.89
N LYS A 27 -3.98 0.84 -8.04
CA LYS A 27 -5.13 0.60 -8.91
C LYS A 27 -4.70 0.41 -10.36
N ASP A 28 -3.83 1.28 -10.87
CA ASP A 28 -3.31 1.17 -12.24
C ASP A 28 -2.57 -0.16 -12.48
N ALA A 29 -1.73 -0.58 -11.52
CA ALA A 29 -1.07 -1.88 -11.60
C ALA A 29 -2.06 -3.05 -11.58
N TYR A 30 -3.08 -2.98 -10.72
CA TYR A 30 -4.14 -3.99 -10.65
C TYR A 30 -4.93 -4.10 -11.96
N LEU A 31 -5.40 -2.98 -12.50
CA LEU A 31 -6.19 -2.95 -13.74
C LEU A 31 -5.40 -3.43 -14.97
N LYS A 32 -4.07 -3.34 -14.92
CA LYS A 32 -3.17 -3.84 -15.96
C LYS A 32 -2.70 -5.28 -15.73
N GLU A 33 -3.17 -5.92 -14.66
CA GLU A 33 -2.73 -7.25 -14.22
C GLU A 33 -1.21 -7.33 -14.01
N GLU A 34 -0.61 -6.22 -13.57
CA GLU A 34 0.83 -6.10 -13.34
C GLU A 34 1.18 -6.28 -11.86
N GLN A 35 2.33 -6.91 -11.62
CA GLN A 35 2.95 -6.91 -10.30
C GLN A 35 3.84 -5.69 -10.08
N LEU A 36 3.60 -5.02 -8.96
CA LEU A 36 4.30 -3.84 -8.48
C LEU A 36 5.13 -4.18 -7.23
N VAL A 37 6.40 -3.82 -7.23
CA VAL A 37 7.22 -3.77 -6.02
C VAL A 37 7.18 -2.36 -5.46
N LEU A 38 6.48 -2.15 -4.35
CA LEU A 38 6.52 -0.90 -3.61
C LEU A 38 7.79 -0.85 -2.75
N PHE A 39 8.70 0.03 -3.11
CA PHE A 39 9.90 0.32 -2.33
C PHE A 39 9.62 1.46 -1.34
N VAL A 40 9.72 1.16 -0.05
CA VAL A 40 9.54 2.10 1.06
C VAL A 40 10.89 2.31 1.75
N ASP A 41 11.40 3.55 1.65
CA ASP A 41 12.65 3.93 2.32
C ASP A 41 12.53 3.79 3.85
N SER A 42 13.65 3.49 4.51
CA SER A 42 13.68 3.13 5.93
C SER A 42 13.26 4.25 6.87
N ASP A 43 13.48 5.50 6.47
CA ASP A 43 13.20 6.74 7.19
C ASP A 43 11.74 7.22 7.03
N LEU A 44 10.97 6.65 6.10
CA LEU A 44 9.64 7.12 5.79
C LEU A 44 8.60 6.64 6.82
N SER A 45 7.95 7.55 7.56
CA SER A 45 6.88 7.19 8.49
C SER A 45 5.48 7.36 7.87
N MET A 46 4.66 6.31 7.84
CA MET A 46 3.33 6.34 7.19
C MET A 46 2.19 6.49 8.20
N SER A 47 1.51 7.63 8.19
CA SER A 47 0.35 7.87 9.06
C SER A 47 -0.82 6.92 8.75
N SER A 48 -1.73 6.73 9.71
CA SER A 48 -2.95 5.96 9.48
C SER A 48 -3.82 6.57 8.39
N SER A 49 -3.95 7.89 8.32
CA SER A 49 -4.74 8.58 7.29
C SER A 49 -4.23 8.30 5.88
N PHE A 50 -2.90 8.34 5.70
CA PHE A 50 -2.23 7.94 4.46
C PHE A 50 -2.48 6.47 4.13
N LEU A 51 -2.30 5.56 5.10
CA LEU A 51 -2.48 4.11 4.89
C LEU A 51 -3.94 3.75 4.57
N ASN A 52 -4.90 4.38 5.26
CA ASN A 52 -6.32 4.18 5.06
C ASN A 52 -6.73 4.60 3.65
N THR A 53 -6.29 5.78 3.21
CA THR A 53 -6.63 6.30 1.88
C THR A 53 -5.90 5.57 0.74
N SER A 54 -4.76 4.92 1.03
CA SER A 54 -3.99 4.14 0.07
C SER A 54 -4.35 2.65 0.09
N PHE A 55 -3.72 1.90 0.97
CA PHE A 55 -3.92 0.45 1.10
C PHE A 55 -5.30 0.09 1.60
N GLY A 56 -5.87 0.87 2.54
CA GLY A 56 -7.23 0.63 3.05
C GLY A 56 -8.26 0.63 1.92
N VAL A 57 -8.33 1.74 1.18
CA VAL A 57 -9.24 1.87 0.03
C VAL A 57 -8.97 0.83 -1.05
N PHE A 58 -7.71 0.43 -1.29
CA PHE A 58 -7.45 -0.69 -2.21
C PHE A 58 -8.05 -1.99 -1.69
N LEU A 59 -7.82 -2.31 -0.41
CA LEU A 59 -8.33 -3.53 0.21
C LEU A 59 -9.86 -3.52 0.28
N ASP A 60 -10.50 -2.38 0.52
CA ASP A 60 -11.97 -2.22 0.50
C ASP A 60 -12.54 -2.55 -0.89
N ASN A 61 -11.88 -2.07 -1.96
CA ASN A 61 -12.40 -2.16 -3.32
C ASN A 61 -12.07 -3.49 -4.02
N TYR A 62 -10.89 -4.06 -3.74
CA TYR A 62 -10.36 -5.20 -4.50
C TYR A 62 -10.03 -6.41 -3.62
N GLY A 63 -10.06 -6.27 -2.30
CA GLY A 63 -9.82 -7.39 -1.39
C GLY A 63 -8.34 -7.77 -1.22
N PHE A 64 -8.10 -8.60 -0.19
CA PHE A 64 -6.75 -8.98 0.23
C PHE A 64 -6.02 -9.89 -0.77
N SER A 65 -6.73 -10.80 -1.43
CA SER A 65 -6.13 -11.72 -2.42
C SER A 65 -5.53 -10.95 -3.59
N ASN A 66 -6.31 -10.05 -4.20
CA ASN A 66 -5.84 -9.20 -5.29
C ASN A 66 -4.69 -8.29 -4.83
N PHE A 67 -4.77 -7.74 -3.61
CA PHE A 67 -3.67 -6.94 -3.06
C PHE A 67 -2.34 -7.72 -3.00
N LYS A 68 -2.39 -8.97 -2.53
CA LYS A 68 -1.20 -9.84 -2.42
C LYS A 68 -0.63 -10.23 -3.78
N GLU A 69 -1.48 -10.35 -4.78
CA GLU A 69 -1.09 -10.67 -6.17
C GLU A 69 -0.48 -9.47 -6.87
N THR A 70 -1.08 -8.28 -6.71
CA THR A 70 -0.62 -7.03 -7.33
C THR A 70 0.61 -6.45 -6.64
N VAL A 71 0.69 -6.47 -5.30
CA VAL A 71 1.67 -5.66 -4.54
C VAL A 71 2.67 -6.54 -3.79
N LYS A 72 3.96 -6.29 -4.03
CA LYS A 72 5.08 -6.80 -3.24
C LYS A 72 5.77 -5.64 -2.53
N PHE A 73 6.32 -5.87 -1.35
CA PHE A 73 6.98 -4.83 -0.57
C PHE A 73 8.50 -5.03 -0.53
N LYS A 74 9.24 -3.93 -0.67
CA LYS A 74 10.68 -3.88 -0.45
C LYS A 74 10.99 -2.69 0.46
N GLY A 75 11.76 -2.90 1.52
CA GLY A 75 12.08 -1.86 2.49
C GLY A 75 12.80 -2.44 3.70
N SER A 76 12.97 -1.63 4.75
CA SER A 76 13.55 -2.13 6.00
C SER A 76 12.59 -3.09 6.73
N LYS A 77 13.14 -3.91 7.64
CA LYS A 77 12.34 -4.82 8.49
C LYS A 77 11.24 -4.07 9.26
N ASN A 78 11.54 -2.87 9.75
CA ASN A 78 10.57 -2.06 10.48
C ASN A 78 9.41 -1.61 9.59
N GLN A 79 9.70 -1.19 8.35
CA GLN A 79 8.66 -0.80 7.38
C GLN A 79 7.79 -1.98 7.00
N PHE A 80 8.42 -3.13 6.71
CA PHE A 80 7.69 -4.37 6.44
C PHE A 80 6.77 -4.75 7.60
N GLN A 81 7.27 -4.71 8.83
CA GLN A 81 6.48 -5.07 10.01
C GLN A 81 5.31 -4.10 10.25
N ARG A 82 5.51 -2.79 10.04
CA ARG A 82 4.45 -1.78 10.12
C ARG A 82 3.34 -2.04 9.11
N LEU A 83 3.71 -2.28 7.85
CA LEU A 83 2.76 -2.57 6.77
C LEU A 83 2.03 -3.90 6.99
N ASN A 84 2.76 -4.95 7.38
CA ASN A 84 2.19 -6.25 7.70
C ASN A 84 1.17 -6.14 8.86
N ASN A 85 1.51 -5.39 9.91
CA ASN A 85 0.61 -5.14 11.03
C ASN A 85 -0.65 -4.39 10.59
N TYR A 86 -0.52 -3.37 9.74
CA TYR A 86 -1.66 -2.64 9.20
C TYR A 86 -2.58 -3.56 8.40
N ILE A 87 -2.04 -4.29 7.43
CA ILE A 87 -2.81 -5.16 6.53
C ILE A 87 -3.45 -6.32 7.29
N THR A 88 -2.73 -6.92 8.24
CA THR A 88 -3.28 -8.02 9.06
C THR A 88 -4.41 -7.53 9.97
N LYS A 89 -4.25 -6.35 10.61
CA LYS A 89 -5.33 -5.75 11.39
C LYS A 89 -6.55 -5.46 10.53
N TYR A 90 -6.33 -4.87 9.35
CA TYR A 90 -7.39 -4.58 8.41
C TYR A 90 -8.14 -5.87 8.00
N ARG A 91 -7.41 -6.93 7.63
CA ARG A 91 -7.98 -8.26 7.29
C ARG A 91 -8.82 -8.86 8.43
N ASN A 92 -8.35 -8.72 9.67
CA ASN A 92 -9.06 -9.29 10.82
C ASN A 92 -10.30 -8.48 11.22
N LEU A 93 -10.40 -7.21 10.80
CA LEU A 93 -11.55 -6.34 11.07
C LEU A 93 -12.67 -6.52 10.03
N TYR A 94 -12.29 -6.74 8.77
CA TYR A 94 -13.21 -6.90 7.65
C TYR A 94 -13.08 -8.31 7.09
N LEU A 95 -13.76 -9.27 7.72
CA LEU A 95 -14.04 -10.58 7.12
C LEU A 95 -15.15 -10.35 6.08
N VAL A 96 -14.77 -10.21 4.82
CA VAL A 96 -15.69 -10.47 3.71
C VAL A 96 -15.29 -11.83 3.16
N GLU A 97 -16.14 -12.83 3.42
CA GLU A 97 -16.08 -14.17 2.83
C GLU A 97 -16.37 -14.11 1.33
#